data_AF-A0ABD0R4G3-F1
#
_entry.id   AF-A0ABD0R4G3-F1
#
_cell.length_a   1.000
_cell.length_b   1.000
_cell.length_c   1.000
_cell.angle_alpha   90.00
_cell.angle_beta   90.00
_cell.angle_gamma   90.00
#
_symmetry.space_group_name_H-M   'P 1'
#
loop_
_entity.id
_entity.type
_entity.pdbx_description
1 polymer ?
#
loop_
_entity_poly.entity_id
_entity_poly.type
_entity_poly.pdbx_seq_one_letter_code
_entity_poly.pdbx_strand_id
1 'polypeptide(L)' 'YCQLKLDSHTAHKELYISEGNRKVIRTRDAQPYSDNQDRFDSFAQVAASTGKSSGVGNSRS' A
#
# COMPACT_ATOMS: atom_id res chain seq x y z
N TYR A 1 -18.34 -3.30 4.93
CA TYR A 1 -17.54 -2.07 4.81
C TYR A 1 -16.12 -2.47 4.44
N CYS A 2 -15.71 -2.26 3.19
CA CYS A 2 -14.32 -2.51 2.77
C CYS A 2 -13.50 -1.25 3.03
N GLN A 3 -12.51 -1.33 3.92
CA GLN A 3 -11.51 -0.27 4.07
C GLN A 3 -10.39 -0.54 3.07
N LEU A 4 -10.33 0.28 2.01
CA LEU A 4 -9.19 0.32 1.11
C LEU A 4 -8.09 1.14 1.78
N LYS A 5 -6.91 0.54 1.97
CA LYS A 5 -5.72 1.22 2.49
C LYS A 5 -4.55 1.01 1.54
N LEU A 6 -3.81 2.07 1.25
CA LEU A 6 -2.58 2.03 0.47
C LEU A 6 -1.48 1.32 1.27
N ASP A 7 -0.63 0.56 0.58
CA ASP A 7 0.51 -0.10 1.19
C ASP A 7 1.80 0.69 0.92
N SER A 8 2.33 1.33 1.97
CA SER A 8 3.57 2.11 1.91
C SER A 8 4.81 1.28 1.57
N HIS A 9 4.76 -0.04 1.77
CA HIS A 9 5.89 -0.92 1.41
C HIS A 9 6.01 -1.07 -0.11
N THR A 10 4.89 -0.96 -0.82
CA THR A 10 4.85 -1.03 -2.29
C THR A 10 5.04 0.31 -2.98
N ALA A 11 4.86 1.42 -2.25
CA ALA A 11 4.80 2.75 -2.83
C ALA A 11 6.11 3.18 -3.50
N HIS A 12 6.04 3.78 -4.67
CA HIS A 12 7.21 4.40 -5.28
C HIS A 12 7.82 5.49 -4.37
N LYS A 13 9.14 5.69 -4.43
CA LYS A 13 9.86 6.62 -3.54
C LYS A 13 9.36 8.07 -3.68
N GLU A 14 8.87 8.49 -4.84
CA GLU A 14 8.26 9.82 -5.04
C GLU A 14 6.83 9.98 -4.50
N LEU A 15 6.22 8.93 -3.91
CA LEU A 15 4.84 9.00 -3.42
C LEU A 15 4.78 9.15 -1.91
N TYR A 16 4.28 10.27 -1.42
CA TYR A 16 3.99 10.48 -0.01
C TYR A 16 2.59 9.98 0.33
N ILE A 17 2.51 8.97 1.21
CA ILE A 17 1.25 8.43 1.72
C ILE A 17 0.93 9.05 3.07
N SER A 18 -0.32 9.50 3.23
CA SER A 18 -0.78 10.18 4.44
C SER A 18 -2.21 9.78 4.80
N GLU A 19 -2.72 10.39 5.89
CA GLU A 19 -4.10 10.23 6.34
C GLU A 19 -4.49 8.77 6.61
N GLY A 20 -3.61 8.02 7.30
CA GLY A 20 -3.85 6.60 7.60
C GLY A 20 -3.89 5.73 6.35
N ASN A 21 -3.00 6.01 5.40
CA ASN A 21 -2.86 5.33 4.12
C ASN A 21 -4.07 5.44 3.19
N ARG A 22 -4.71 6.62 3.17
CA ARG A 22 -5.85 6.88 2.26
C ARG A 22 -5.54 7.93 1.20
N LYS A 23 -4.53 8.76 1.43
CA LYS A 23 -4.17 9.85 0.52
C LYS A 23 -2.75 9.66 0.01
N VAL A 24 -2.55 9.89 -1.29
CA VAL A 24 -1.23 9.91 -1.93
C VAL A 24 -0.96 11.28 -2.53
N ILE A 25 0.26 11.75 -2.40
CA ILE A 25 0.75 12.99 -3.01
C ILE A 25 2.07 12.66 -3.69
N ARG A 26 2.22 13.08 -4.96
CA ARG A 26 3.51 12.95 -5.65
C ARG A 26 4.42 14.10 -5.25
N THR A 27 5.61 13.78 -4.77
CA THR A 27 6.66 14.74 -4.37
C THR A 27 7.83 14.65 -5.34
N ARG A 28 8.64 15.72 -5.41
CA ARG A 28 9.93 15.68 -6.15
C ARG A 28 11.00 14.93 -5.36
N ASP A 29 10.94 15.02 -4.03
CA ASP A 29 11.88 14.34 -3.15
C ASP A 29 11.43 12.90 -2.88
N ALA A 30 12.42 12.01 -2.81
CA ALA A 30 12.21 10.62 -2.41
C ALA A 30 11.84 10.55 -0.91
N GLN A 31 10.72 9.90 -0.63
CA GLN A 31 10.26 9.61 0.71
C GLN A 31 11.20 8.60 1.40
N PRO A 32 11.41 8.73 2.72
CA PRO A 32 12.38 7.93 3.49
C PRO A 32 11.82 6.54 3.80
N TYR A 33 11.25 5.87 2.81
CA TYR A 33 10.78 4.51 2.97
C TYR A 33 11.96 3.53 2.90
N SER A 34 11.88 2.44 3.68
CA SER A 34 12.85 1.36 3.60
C SER A 34 12.83 0.70 2.22
N ASP A 35 13.99 0.24 1.75
CA ASP A 35 14.02 -0.59 0.56
C ASP A 35 13.25 -1.90 0.81
N ASN A 36 12.33 -2.22 -0.11
CA ASN A 36 11.49 -3.41 -0.07
C ASN A 36 11.41 -3.98 -1.48
N GLN A 37 11.45 -5.31 -1.60
CA GLN A 37 11.39 -5.98 -2.92
C GLN A 37 10.04 -5.78 -3.63
N ASP A 38 8.97 -5.54 -2.87
CA ASP A 38 7.63 -5.30 -3.40
C ASP A 38 7.39 -3.86 -3.87
N ARG A 39 8.42 -3.01 -3.84
CA ARG A 39 8.33 -1.60 -4.17
C ARG A 39 8.32 -1.38 -5.68
N PHE A 40 7.41 -0.53 -6.16
CA PHE A 40 7.50 0.01 -7.51
C PHE A 40 8.69 0.97 -7.64
N ASP A 41 9.57 0.71 -8.60
CA ASP A 41 10.78 1.49 -8.87
C ASP A 41 10.76 2.22 -10.22
N SER A 42 9.90 1.77 -11.14
CA SER A 42 9.86 2.24 -12.53
C SER A 42 8.86 3.39 -12.73
N PHE A 43 7.74 3.37 -12.00
CA PHE A 43 6.68 4.37 -12.11
C PHE A 43 6.15 4.76 -10.74
N ALA A 44 5.62 5.99 -10.63
CA ALA A 44 5.01 6.53 -9.43
C ALA A 44 3.65 5.86 -9.13
N GLN A 45 3.69 4.61 -8.67
CA GLN A 45 2.53 3.77 -8.35
C GLN A 45 2.59 3.24 -6.90
N VAL A 46 1.44 2.82 -6.38
CA VAL A 46 1.27 2.21 -5.06
C VAL A 46 0.16 1.17 -5.11
N ALA A 47 0.33 0.04 -4.44
CA ALA A 47 -0.71 -0.96 -4.32
C ALA A 47 -1.69 -0.61 -3.20
N ALA A 48 -2.96 -0.93 -3.41
CA ALA A 48 -3.97 -0.81 -2.37
C ALA A 48 -4.27 -2.21 -1.81
N SER A 49 -4.15 -2.34 -0.49
CA SER A 49 -4.64 -3.51 0.25
C SER A 49 -6.10 -3.31 0.60
N THR A 50 -6.94 -4.26 0.21
CA THR A 50 -8.23 -4.45 0.85
C THR A 50 -8.01 -5.40 2.02
N GLY A 51 -8.43 -5.01 3.22
CA GLY A 51 -8.54 -5.98 4.30
C GLY A 51 -9.54 -7.05 3.87
N LYS A 52 -9.06 -8.19 3.39
CA LYS A 52 -9.92 -9.35 3.17
C LYS A 52 -10.43 -9.76 4.55
N SER A 53 -11.68 -9.42 4.86
CA SER A 53 -12.38 -10.09 5.95
C SER A 53 -12.55 -11.54 5.52
N SER A 54 -11.58 -12.40 5.88
CA SER A 54 -11.71 -13.85 5.76
C SER A 54 -12.79 -14.30 6.74
N GLY A 55 -14.05 -14.09 6.36
CA GLY A 55 -15.21 -14.74 6.92
C GLY A 55 -15.68 -15.79 5.92
N VAL A 56 -14.95 -16.90 5.82
CA VAL A 56 -15.49 -18.20 5.38
C VAL A 56 -14.72 -19.25 6.18
N GLY A 57 -15.41 -19.86 7.14
CA GLY A 57 -14.95 -21.10 7.75
C GLY A 57 -14.92 -22.19 6.69
N ASN A 58 -13.95 -23.08 6.77
CA ASN A 58 -14.13 -24.42 6.25
C ASN A 58 -13.55 -25.41 7.27
N SER A 59 -14.46 -26.08 7.96
CA SER A 59 -14.17 -27.23 8.79
C SER A 59 -13.40 -28.26 7.97
N ARG A 60 -12.22 -28.66 8.42
CA ARG A 60 -11.59 -29.88 7.93
C ARG A 60 -12.19 -31.04 8.70
N SER A 61 -13.14 -31.73 8.07
CA SER A 61 -13.36 -33.17 8.29
C SER A 61 -12.20 -33.94 7.71
#